data_AF-A0A0H3MIW6-F1
#
_entry.id   AF-A0A0H3MIW6-F1
#
_cell.length_a   1.000
_cell.length_b   1.000
_cell.length_c   1.000
_cell.angle_alpha   90.00
_cell.angle_beta   90.00
_cell.angle_gamma   90.00
#
_symmetry.space_group_name_H-M   'P 1'
#
loop_
_entity.id
_entity.type
_entity.pdbx_description
1 polymer ?
#
loop_
_entity_poly.entity_id
_entity_poly.type
_entity_poly.pdbx_seq_one_letter_code
_entity_poly.pdbx_strand_id
1 'polypeptide(L)'
;MESNIKGLVSAGHEMASELKAECGAVDMRSVAKLISDLATQLEVQLVRANALAAENAGLKAFKTAVYQQMGVGCDAPEFSITTGLSNLRRFADTLHAIEREFFTKELPDEEHEGETFNECPLSWGMSVEQYVSEFRKCLAEVRAQGVDMARNAMIDFVDGEVGPNKNVPGLIRGAEICVSIAEQLRKGGNQ
;
A
#
# COMPACT_ATOMS: atom_id res chain seq x y z
N MET A 1 87.41 18.86 37.85
CA MET A 1 86.23 18.12 38.35
C MET A 1 85.08 19.06 38.73
N GLU A 2 85.35 20.21 39.38
CA GLU A 2 84.34 21.24 39.73
C GLU A 2 83.56 21.86 38.55
N SER A 3 84.19 21.99 37.37
CA SER A 3 83.56 22.60 36.18
C SER A 3 82.41 21.77 35.62
N ASN A 4 82.47 20.44 35.68
CA ASN A 4 81.40 19.57 35.17
C ASN A 4 80.17 19.59 36.09
N ILE A 5 80.38 19.71 37.41
CA ILE A 5 79.30 19.76 38.39
C ILE A 5 78.49 21.05 38.23
N LYS A 6 79.15 22.20 38.04
CA LYS A 6 78.47 23.48 37.81
C LYS A 6 77.65 23.48 36.52
N GLY A 7 78.17 22.91 35.43
CA GLY A 7 77.44 22.79 34.17
C GLY A 7 76.18 21.90 34.30
N LEU A 8 76.30 20.77 34.99
CA LEU A 8 75.17 19.88 35.29
C LEU A 8 74.09 20.55 36.15
N VAL A 9 74.48 21.34 37.16
CA VAL A 9 73.54 22.07 38.02
C VAL A 9 72.80 23.17 37.25
N SER A 10 73.48 23.92 36.38
CA SER A 10 72.84 24.92 35.52
C SER A 10 71.86 24.29 34.53
N ALA A 11 72.25 23.21 33.86
CA ALA A 11 71.36 22.47 32.96
C ALA A 11 70.15 21.88 33.71
N GLY A 12 70.36 21.40 34.94
CA GLY A 12 69.29 20.94 35.81
C GLY A 12 68.30 22.05 36.20
N HIS A 13 68.78 23.26 36.49
CA HIS A 13 67.91 24.41 36.78
C HIS A 13 67.13 24.89 35.55
N GLU A 14 67.74 24.89 34.37
CA GLU A 14 67.10 25.25 33.10
C GLU A 14 65.98 24.26 32.77
N MET A 15 66.28 22.95 32.83
CA MET A 15 65.29 21.89 32.63
C MET A 15 64.16 21.92 33.67
N ALA A 16 64.47 22.20 34.94
CA ALA A 16 63.44 22.35 35.98
C ALA A 16 62.55 23.59 35.74
N SER A 17 63.12 24.66 35.20
CA SER A 17 62.38 25.89 34.84
C SER A 17 61.48 25.68 33.62
N GLU A 18 61.98 24.97 32.60
CA GLU A 18 61.21 24.58 31.42
C GLU A 18 60.05 23.65 31.79
N LEU A 19 60.32 22.60 32.58
CA LEU A 19 59.28 21.69 33.04
C LEU A 19 58.20 22.39 33.89
N LYS A 20 58.61 23.36 34.72
CA LYS A 20 57.70 24.20 35.50
C LYS A 20 56.87 25.14 34.62
N ALA A 21 57.43 25.66 33.52
CA ALA A 21 56.72 26.49 32.56
C ALA A 21 55.71 25.67 31.74
N GLU A 22 56.09 24.46 31.30
CA GLU A 22 55.22 23.54 30.55
C GLU A 22 54.07 22.99 31.42
N CYS A 23 54.34 22.60 32.67
CA CYS A 23 53.28 22.20 33.61
C CYS A 23 52.45 23.38 34.14
N GLY A 24 53.03 24.59 34.21
CA GLY A 24 52.34 25.81 34.62
C GLY A 24 51.40 26.38 33.55
N ALA A 25 51.54 25.94 32.29
CA ALA A 25 50.70 26.36 31.17
C ALA A 25 49.37 25.58 31.07
N VAL A 26 49.26 24.44 31.75
CA VAL A 26 48.03 23.63 31.76
C VAL A 26 47.12 24.13 32.88
N ASP A 27 46.13 24.94 32.52
CA ASP A 27 45.07 25.33 33.46
C ASP A 27 44.19 24.11 33.78
N MET A 28 44.33 23.56 34.98
CA MET A 28 43.52 22.43 35.44
C MET A 28 42.01 22.73 35.43
N ARG A 29 41.60 24.01 35.50
CA ARG A 29 40.19 24.38 35.29
C ARG A 29 39.74 24.18 33.84
N SER A 30 40.60 24.48 32.88
CA SER A 30 40.34 24.23 31.46
C SER A 30 40.29 22.74 31.16
N VAL A 31 41.19 21.94 31.74
CA VAL A 31 41.15 20.47 31.61
C VAL A 31 39.86 19.90 32.23
N ALA A 32 39.49 20.33 33.43
CA ALA A 32 38.24 19.90 34.07
C ALA A 32 37.01 20.27 33.24
N LYS A 33 37.00 21.47 32.64
CA LYS A 33 35.94 21.90 31.73
C LYS A 33 35.86 21.03 30.48
N LEU A 34 36.99 20.73 29.83
CA LEU A 34 37.03 19.83 28.67
C LEU A 34 36.53 18.43 29.01
N ILE A 35 36.88 17.89 30.19
CA ILE A 35 36.38 16.59 30.65
C ILE A 35 34.85 16.65 30.88
N SER A 36 34.35 17.72 31.49
CA SER A 36 32.92 17.92 31.71
C SER A 36 32.14 18.06 30.39
N ASP A 37 32.68 18.83 29.44
CA ASP A 37 32.09 19.03 28.12
C ASP A 37 32.08 17.70 27.34
N LEU A 38 33.17 16.92 27.41
CA LEU A 38 33.26 15.59 26.79
C LEU A 38 32.29 14.60 27.43
N ALA A 39 32.16 14.58 28.75
CA ALA A 39 31.20 13.73 29.45
C ALA A 39 29.76 14.05 29.00
N THR A 40 29.41 15.33 28.94
CA THR A 40 28.10 15.79 28.44
C THR A 40 27.88 15.37 26.99
N GLN A 41 28.90 15.50 26.13
CA GLN A 41 28.80 15.07 24.73
C GLN A 41 28.60 13.55 24.62
N LEU A 42 29.29 12.74 25.44
CA LEU A 42 29.12 11.29 25.46
C LEU A 42 27.70 10.88 25.90
N GLU A 43 27.15 11.53 26.92
CA GLU A 43 25.77 11.29 27.36
C GLU A 43 24.76 11.61 26.24
N VAL A 44 24.92 12.74 25.56
CA VAL A 44 24.07 13.10 24.42
C VAL A 44 24.19 12.08 23.29
N GLN A 45 25.40 11.61 22.98
CA GLN A 45 25.62 10.59 21.96
C GLN A 45 24.98 9.25 22.34
N LEU A 46 25.06 8.86 23.61
CA LEU A 46 24.42 7.64 24.11
C LEU A 46 22.89 7.70 23.94
N VAL A 47 22.27 8.80 24.33
CA VAL A 47 20.82 8.99 24.16
C VAL A 47 20.42 8.94 22.69
N ARG A 48 21.18 9.61 21.81
CA ARG A 48 20.93 9.57 20.36
C ARG A 48 21.09 8.17 19.77
N ALA A 49 22.13 7.44 20.16
CA ALA A 49 22.36 6.07 19.72
C ALA A 49 21.22 5.14 20.16
N ASN A 50 20.74 5.27 21.40
CA ASN A 50 19.60 4.51 21.90
C ASN A 50 18.31 4.83 21.14
N ALA A 51 18.06 6.10 20.82
CA ALA A 51 16.91 6.50 20.01
C ALA A 51 16.96 5.88 18.60
N LEU A 52 18.12 5.95 17.93
CA LEU A 52 18.31 5.31 16.62
C LEU A 52 18.18 3.78 16.68
N ALA A 53 18.63 3.15 17.76
CA ALA A 53 18.48 1.71 17.95
C ALA A 53 17.01 1.31 18.11
N ALA A 54 16.23 2.10 18.86
CA ALA A 54 14.79 1.88 19.03
C ALA A 54 14.04 2.06 17.70
N GLU A 55 14.35 3.11 16.93
CA GLU A 55 13.76 3.33 15.61
C GLU A 55 14.09 2.18 14.64
N ASN A 56 15.36 1.74 14.60
CA ASN A 56 15.77 0.60 13.77
C ASN A 56 15.07 -0.70 14.17
N ALA A 57 14.82 -0.94 15.45
CA ALA A 57 14.04 -2.09 15.90
C ALA A 57 12.59 -2.01 15.40
N GLY A 58 11.98 -0.82 15.46
CA GLY A 58 10.64 -0.55 14.91
C GLY A 58 10.57 -0.80 13.40
N LEU A 59 11.55 -0.31 12.63
CA LEU A 59 11.63 -0.52 11.19
C LEU A 59 11.77 -2.00 10.82
N LYS A 60 12.56 -2.77 11.57
CA LYS A 60 12.70 -4.23 11.37
C LYS A 60 11.40 -4.99 11.67
N ALA A 61 10.68 -4.59 12.71
CA ALA A 61 9.38 -5.17 13.03
C ALA A 61 8.35 -4.87 11.93
N PHE A 62 8.30 -3.62 11.46
CA PHE A 62 7.44 -3.22 10.34
C PHE A 62 7.77 -4.00 9.06
N LYS A 63 9.07 -4.09 8.70
CA LYS A 63 9.54 -4.91 7.57
C LYS A 63 9.02 -6.35 7.69
N THR A 64 9.18 -6.97 8.85
CA THR A 64 8.71 -8.35 9.08
C THR A 64 7.21 -8.49 8.90
N ALA A 65 6.42 -7.55 9.43
CA ALA A 65 4.96 -7.54 9.29
C ALA A 65 4.54 -7.43 7.81
N VAL A 66 5.17 -6.56 7.03
CA VAL A 66 4.89 -6.43 5.60
C VAL A 66 5.18 -7.74 4.85
N TYR A 67 6.29 -8.41 5.16
CA TYR A 67 6.66 -9.66 4.51
C TYR A 67 5.62 -10.76 4.79
N GLN A 68 5.17 -10.87 6.05
CA GLN A 68 4.12 -11.81 6.44
C GLN A 68 2.80 -11.53 5.71
N GLN A 69 2.38 -10.27 5.60
CA GLN A 69 1.16 -9.89 4.88
C GLN A 69 1.26 -10.21 3.38
N MET A 70 2.45 -10.09 2.80
CA MET A 70 2.72 -10.45 1.41
C MET A 70 2.86 -11.96 1.18
N GLY A 71 2.82 -12.78 2.24
CA GLY A 71 3.03 -14.23 2.16
C GLY A 71 4.44 -14.63 1.71
N VAL A 72 5.42 -13.72 1.81
CA VAL A 72 6.83 -13.98 1.48
C VAL A 72 7.63 -14.19 2.76
N GLY A 73 8.53 -15.17 2.77
CA GLY A 73 9.37 -15.44 3.94
C GLY A 73 10.21 -14.21 4.32
N CYS A 74 10.50 -14.03 5.61
CA CYS A 74 11.24 -12.87 6.15
C CYS A 74 12.65 -12.68 5.56
N ASP A 75 13.18 -13.71 4.91
CA ASP A 75 14.49 -13.73 4.26
C ASP A 75 14.44 -13.31 2.77
N ALA A 76 13.28 -12.90 2.26
CA ALA A 76 13.16 -12.46 0.87
C ALA A 76 14.04 -11.21 0.59
N PRO A 77 14.61 -11.08 -0.62
CA PRO A 77 15.33 -9.87 -1.00
C PRO A 77 14.44 -8.62 -0.92
N GLU A 78 14.98 -7.49 -0.49
CA GLU A 78 14.21 -6.25 -0.32
C GLU A 78 13.52 -5.77 -1.60
N PHE A 79 14.18 -5.95 -2.75
CA PHE A 79 13.61 -5.64 -4.07
C PHE A 79 12.37 -6.49 -4.41
N SER A 80 12.22 -7.68 -3.83
CA SER A 80 11.06 -8.53 -4.04
C SER A 80 9.78 -7.93 -3.45
N ILE A 81 9.90 -7.12 -2.39
CA ILE A 81 8.74 -6.47 -1.76
C ILE A 81 8.23 -5.30 -2.57
N THR A 82 9.12 -4.42 -3.01
CA THR A 82 8.71 -3.26 -3.82
C THR A 82 8.08 -3.73 -5.13
N THR A 83 8.67 -4.74 -5.77
CA THR A 83 8.09 -5.40 -6.94
C THR A 83 6.74 -6.05 -6.62
N GLY A 84 6.65 -6.76 -5.48
CA GLY A 84 5.40 -7.37 -5.01
C GLY A 84 4.28 -6.35 -4.80
N LEU A 85 4.58 -5.22 -4.15
CA LEU A 85 3.63 -4.13 -3.93
C LEU A 85 3.20 -3.47 -5.25
N SER A 86 4.13 -3.27 -6.19
CA SER A 86 3.80 -2.78 -7.53
C SER A 86 2.86 -3.74 -8.27
N ASN A 87 3.10 -5.05 -8.15
CA ASN A 87 2.24 -6.07 -8.74
C ASN A 87 0.85 -6.10 -8.11
N LEU A 88 0.75 -6.00 -6.77
CA LEU A 88 -0.54 -5.92 -6.08
C LEU A 88 -1.34 -4.69 -6.50
N ARG A 89 -0.68 -3.53 -6.56
CA ARG A 89 -1.32 -2.30 -7.04
C ARG A 89 -1.82 -2.46 -8.47
N ARG A 90 -1.00 -3.01 -9.37
CA ARG A 90 -1.41 -3.25 -10.76
C ARG A 90 -2.59 -4.23 -10.85
N PHE A 91 -2.58 -5.29 -10.04
CA PHE A 91 -3.69 -6.23 -9.97
C PHE A 91 -4.97 -5.54 -9.51
N ALA A 92 -4.88 -4.73 -8.45
CA ALA A 92 -6.00 -3.94 -7.93
C ALA A 92 -6.57 -2.98 -8.99
N ASP A 93 -5.70 -2.22 -9.67
CA ASP A 93 -6.10 -1.27 -10.72
C ASP A 93 -6.77 -2.00 -11.90
N THR A 94 -6.25 -3.16 -12.29
CA THR A 94 -6.82 -3.97 -13.38
C THR A 94 -8.19 -4.53 -13.02
N LEU A 95 -8.33 -5.06 -11.79
CA LEU A 95 -9.59 -5.58 -11.31
C LEU A 95 -10.62 -4.45 -11.20
N HIS A 96 -10.24 -3.30 -10.66
CA HIS A 96 -11.09 -2.12 -10.58
C HIS A 96 -11.55 -1.63 -11.95
N ALA A 97 -10.67 -1.67 -12.97
CA ALA A 97 -11.04 -1.32 -14.32
C ALA A 97 -12.11 -2.27 -14.89
N ILE A 98 -11.97 -3.59 -14.66
CA ILE A 98 -12.96 -4.60 -15.07
C ILE A 98 -14.29 -4.37 -14.30
N GLU A 99 -14.22 -4.17 -12.99
CA GLU A 99 -15.39 -3.89 -12.16
C GLU A 99 -16.17 -2.68 -12.66
N ARG A 100 -15.45 -1.60 -12.97
CA ARG A 100 -16.02 -0.37 -13.48
C ARG A 100 -16.63 -0.52 -14.86
N GLU A 101 -15.99 -1.27 -15.74
CA GLU A 101 -16.43 -1.39 -17.14
C GLU A 101 -17.60 -2.37 -17.32
N PHE A 102 -17.63 -3.45 -16.54
CA PHE A 102 -18.61 -4.53 -16.74
C PHE A 102 -19.69 -4.62 -15.66
N PHE A 103 -19.43 -4.12 -14.44
CA PHE A 103 -20.32 -4.38 -13.29
C PHE A 103 -20.84 -3.11 -12.60
N THR A 104 -20.28 -1.94 -12.90
CA THR A 104 -20.81 -0.67 -12.41
C THR A 104 -22.03 -0.24 -13.21
N LYS A 105 -23.05 0.24 -12.50
CA LYS A 105 -24.29 0.76 -13.09
C LYS A 105 -24.51 2.19 -12.61
N GLU A 106 -25.03 3.02 -13.52
CA GLU A 106 -25.57 4.33 -13.16
C GLU A 106 -26.97 4.14 -12.57
N LEU A 107 -27.15 4.57 -11.33
CA LEU A 107 -28.42 4.56 -10.62
C LEU A 107 -28.85 6.01 -10.34
N PRO A 108 -30.15 6.30 -10.37
CA PRO A 108 -30.66 7.61 -9.98
C PRO A 108 -30.33 7.86 -8.50
N ASP A 109 -29.86 9.07 -8.19
CA ASP A 109 -29.70 9.51 -6.82
C ASP A 109 -31.09 9.79 -6.22
N GLU A 110 -31.43 9.06 -5.16
CA GLU A 110 -32.71 9.24 -4.45
C GLU A 110 -32.76 10.55 -3.65
N GLU A 111 -31.60 11.11 -3.28
CA GLU A 111 -31.49 12.34 -2.50
C GLU A 111 -31.44 13.59 -3.40
N HIS A 112 -30.98 13.46 -4.65
CA HIS A 112 -30.79 14.57 -5.58
C HIS A 112 -31.49 14.33 -6.91
N GLU A 113 -32.66 14.96 -7.08
CA GLU A 113 -33.51 14.80 -8.27
C GLU A 113 -32.77 15.24 -9.55
N GLY A 114 -32.52 14.28 -10.44
CA GLY A 114 -31.81 14.49 -11.71
C GLY A 114 -30.31 14.16 -11.67
N GLU A 115 -29.77 13.78 -10.51
CA GLU A 115 -28.41 13.27 -10.40
C GLU A 115 -28.40 11.73 -10.47
N THR A 116 -27.27 11.17 -10.89
CA THR A 116 -27.03 9.73 -10.91
C THR A 116 -25.69 9.46 -10.27
N PHE A 117 -25.56 8.30 -9.63
CA PHE A 117 -24.29 7.83 -9.11
C PHE A 117 -23.96 6.45 -9.65
N ASN A 118 -22.67 6.14 -9.65
CA ASN A 118 -22.15 4.87 -10.13
C ASN A 118 -21.99 3.90 -8.96
N GLU A 119 -22.70 2.78 -9.00
CA GLU A 119 -22.58 1.73 -7.99
C GLU A 119 -22.00 0.45 -8.59
N CYS A 120 -20.94 -0.07 -7.95
CA CYS A 120 -20.43 -1.41 -8.21
C CYS A 120 -20.77 -2.31 -7.01
N PRO A 121 -21.48 -3.43 -7.20
CA PRO A 121 -21.75 -4.37 -6.11
C PRO A 121 -20.48 -5.05 -5.56
N LEU A 122 -19.41 -5.06 -6.35
CA LEU A 122 -18.11 -5.61 -5.97
C LEU A 122 -17.32 -4.52 -5.24
N SER A 123 -16.95 -4.81 -3.98
CA SER A 123 -16.24 -3.86 -3.15
C SER A 123 -15.03 -4.47 -2.46
N TRP A 124 -14.03 -3.62 -2.25
CA TRP A 124 -12.85 -3.95 -1.46
C TRP A 124 -13.25 -4.10 0.01
N GLY A 125 -12.89 -5.22 0.63
CA GLY A 125 -13.19 -5.53 2.03
C GLY A 125 -14.17 -6.69 2.23
N MET A 126 -14.81 -7.19 1.16
CA MET A 126 -15.58 -8.43 1.20
C MET A 126 -14.66 -9.63 1.46
N SER A 127 -15.19 -10.67 2.12
CA SER A 127 -14.50 -11.97 2.13
C SER A 127 -14.42 -12.54 0.71
N VAL A 128 -13.47 -13.45 0.47
CA VAL A 128 -13.35 -14.12 -0.84
C VAL A 128 -14.66 -14.79 -1.25
N GLU A 129 -15.36 -15.44 -0.31
CA GLU A 129 -16.64 -16.12 -0.58
C GLU A 129 -17.75 -15.13 -0.95
N GLN A 130 -17.84 -14.02 -0.23
CA GLN A 130 -18.81 -12.95 -0.50
C GLN A 130 -18.54 -12.31 -1.86
N TYR A 131 -17.29 -11.95 -2.14
CA TYR A 131 -16.89 -11.35 -3.41
C TYR A 131 -17.22 -12.28 -4.59
N VAL A 132 -16.89 -13.57 -4.49
CA VAL A 132 -17.20 -14.55 -5.53
C VAL A 132 -18.72 -14.75 -5.70
N SER A 133 -19.47 -14.75 -4.59
CA SER A 133 -20.94 -14.80 -4.63
C SER A 133 -21.54 -13.61 -5.39
N GLU A 134 -21.14 -12.38 -5.06
CA GLU A 134 -21.61 -11.18 -5.77
C GLU A 134 -21.15 -11.16 -7.22
N PHE A 135 -19.90 -11.57 -7.50
CA PHE A 135 -19.39 -11.67 -8.86
C PHE A 135 -20.22 -12.62 -9.72
N ARG A 136 -20.66 -13.76 -9.17
CA ARG A 136 -21.57 -14.69 -9.88
C ARG A 136 -22.91 -14.04 -10.20
N LYS A 137 -23.47 -13.23 -9.29
CA LYS A 137 -24.72 -12.50 -9.54
C LYS A 137 -24.54 -11.45 -10.64
N CYS A 138 -23.46 -10.68 -10.59
CA CYS A 138 -23.11 -9.72 -11.64
C CYS A 138 -22.97 -10.41 -13.00
N LEU A 139 -22.26 -11.55 -13.05
CA LEU A 139 -22.08 -12.31 -14.28
C LEU A 139 -23.41 -12.91 -14.80
N ALA A 140 -24.29 -13.36 -13.92
CA ALA A 140 -25.62 -13.83 -14.28
C ALA A 140 -26.46 -12.73 -14.92
N GLU A 141 -26.40 -11.50 -14.37
CA GLU A 141 -27.08 -10.34 -14.93
C GLU A 141 -26.54 -9.98 -16.32
N VAL A 142 -25.21 -9.96 -16.51
CA VAL A 142 -24.60 -9.71 -17.83
C VAL A 142 -25.06 -10.74 -18.87
N ARG A 143 -25.17 -12.02 -18.49
CA ARG A 143 -25.71 -13.06 -19.40
C ARG A 143 -27.18 -12.81 -19.73
N ALA A 144 -27.99 -12.43 -18.74
CA ALA A 144 -29.40 -12.13 -18.95
C ALA A 144 -29.60 -10.91 -19.87
N GLN A 145 -28.79 -9.87 -19.72
CA GLN A 145 -28.80 -8.69 -20.59
C GLN A 145 -28.56 -9.06 -22.06
N GLY A 146 -27.64 -9.97 -22.36
CA GLY A 146 -27.43 -10.46 -23.73
C GLY A 146 -28.66 -11.13 -24.33
N VAL A 147 -29.45 -11.84 -23.53
CA VAL A 147 -30.72 -12.44 -23.95
C VAL A 147 -31.80 -11.37 -24.15
N ASP A 148 -31.85 -10.37 -23.28
CA ASP A 148 -32.75 -9.22 -23.42
C ASP A 148 -32.43 -8.40 -24.68
N MET A 149 -31.15 -8.25 -25.05
CA MET A 149 -30.76 -7.63 -26.32
C MET A 149 -31.30 -8.40 -27.53
N ALA A 150 -31.18 -9.73 -27.52
CA ALA A 150 -31.72 -10.57 -28.60
C ALA A 150 -33.25 -10.46 -28.68
N ARG A 151 -33.94 -10.45 -27.53
CA ARG A 151 -35.38 -10.21 -27.44
C ARG A 151 -35.76 -8.88 -28.06
N ASN A 152 -35.09 -7.79 -27.67
CA ASN A 152 -35.40 -6.44 -28.16
C ASN A 152 -35.17 -6.34 -29.67
N ALA A 153 -34.08 -6.92 -30.19
CA ALA A 153 -33.84 -6.98 -31.64
C ALA A 153 -34.94 -7.74 -32.41
N MET A 154 -35.51 -8.82 -31.83
CA MET A 154 -36.65 -9.52 -32.42
C MET A 154 -37.91 -8.64 -32.43
N ILE A 155 -38.15 -7.87 -31.38
CA ILE A 155 -39.29 -6.93 -31.29
C ILE A 155 -39.13 -5.83 -32.34
N ASP A 156 -37.97 -5.17 -32.39
CA ASP A 156 -37.67 -4.10 -33.34
C ASP A 156 -37.82 -4.57 -34.80
N PHE A 157 -37.38 -5.80 -35.11
CA PHE A 157 -37.57 -6.40 -36.42
C PHE A 157 -39.05 -6.55 -36.79
N VAL A 158 -39.88 -7.03 -35.85
CA VAL A 158 -41.32 -7.18 -36.09
C VAL A 158 -41.98 -5.83 -36.32
N ASP A 159 -41.68 -4.84 -35.48
CA ASP A 159 -42.27 -3.51 -35.57
C ASP A 159 -41.84 -2.78 -36.86
N GLY A 160 -40.59 -2.96 -37.30
CA GLY A 160 -40.03 -2.31 -38.49
C GLY A 160 -40.41 -2.95 -39.82
N GLU A 161 -40.36 -4.28 -39.93
CA GLU A 161 -40.55 -4.99 -41.22
C GLU A 161 -42.00 -5.47 -41.42
N VAL A 162 -42.68 -5.86 -40.34
CA VAL A 162 -44.00 -6.48 -40.41
C VAL A 162 -45.12 -5.50 -40.00
N GLY A 163 -44.74 -4.37 -39.39
CA GLY A 163 -45.66 -3.43 -38.76
C GLY A 163 -46.30 -4.01 -37.48
N PRO A 164 -47.15 -3.25 -36.76
CA PRO A 164 -47.81 -3.72 -35.55
C PRO A 164 -48.75 -4.88 -35.86
N ASN A 165 -48.22 -6.10 -35.81
CA ASN A 165 -48.91 -7.30 -36.23
C ASN A 165 -49.10 -8.24 -35.04
N LYS A 166 -50.35 -8.35 -34.58
CA LYS A 166 -50.75 -9.31 -33.55
C LYS A 166 -50.74 -10.77 -34.04
N ASN A 167 -50.46 -11.00 -35.32
CA ASN A 167 -50.61 -12.29 -36.00
C ASN A 167 -49.28 -12.98 -36.35
N VAL A 168 -48.18 -12.71 -35.63
CA VAL A 168 -46.95 -13.52 -35.73
C VAL A 168 -46.70 -14.32 -34.44
N PRO A 169 -47.55 -15.32 -34.10
CA PRO A 169 -47.47 -16.05 -32.82
C PRO A 169 -46.09 -16.67 -32.55
N GLY A 170 -45.36 -17.10 -33.59
CA GLY A 170 -44.04 -17.71 -33.44
C GLY A 170 -42.98 -16.74 -32.91
N LEU A 171 -43.01 -15.48 -33.36
CA LEU A 171 -42.06 -14.44 -32.94
C LEU A 171 -42.41 -13.90 -31.54
N ILE A 172 -43.70 -13.71 -31.24
CA ILE A 172 -44.16 -13.33 -29.90
C ILE A 172 -43.74 -14.41 -28.88
N ARG A 173 -43.97 -15.69 -29.20
CA ARG A 173 -43.55 -16.81 -28.36
C ARG A 173 -42.02 -16.88 -28.23
N GLY A 174 -41.27 -16.55 -29.28
CA GLY A 174 -39.81 -16.43 -29.22
C GLY A 174 -39.34 -15.37 -28.23
N ALA A 175 -39.95 -14.18 -28.26
CA ALA A 175 -39.65 -13.11 -27.31
C ALA A 175 -40.01 -13.48 -25.86
N GLU A 176 -41.13 -14.17 -25.64
CA GLU A 176 -41.51 -14.70 -24.32
C GLU A 176 -40.52 -15.75 -23.79
N ILE A 177 -40.01 -16.62 -24.67
CA ILE A 177 -38.95 -17.58 -24.31
C ILE A 177 -37.69 -16.84 -23.87
N CYS A 178 -37.28 -15.79 -24.59
CA CYS A 178 -36.12 -14.99 -24.19
C CYS A 178 -36.29 -14.37 -22.79
N VAL A 179 -37.47 -13.84 -22.46
CA VAL A 179 -37.76 -13.34 -21.09
C VAL A 179 -37.56 -14.44 -20.06
N SER A 180 -38.13 -15.63 -20.31
CA SER A 180 -38.01 -16.75 -19.38
C SER A 180 -36.56 -17.21 -19.20
N ILE A 181 -35.77 -17.25 -20.27
CA ILE A 181 -34.34 -17.59 -20.21
C ILE A 181 -33.58 -16.52 -19.40
N ALA A 182 -33.80 -15.24 -19.65
CA ALA A 182 -33.16 -14.15 -18.91
C ALA A 182 -33.46 -14.24 -17.40
N GLU A 183 -34.72 -14.50 -17.02
CA GLU A 183 -35.10 -14.71 -15.62
C GLU A 183 -34.42 -15.93 -14.98
N GLN A 184 -34.29 -17.03 -15.72
CA GLN A 184 -33.59 -18.23 -15.22
C GLN A 184 -32.10 -17.97 -15.03
N LEU A 185 -31.47 -17.22 -15.93
CA LEU A 185 -30.07 -16.81 -15.80
C LEU A 185 -29.88 -15.96 -14.54
N ARG A 186 -30.73 -14.96 -14.29
CA ARG A 186 -30.69 -14.11 -13.09
C ARG A 186 -30.84 -14.89 -11.78
N LYS A 187 -31.62 -15.96 -11.77
CA LYS A 187 -31.78 -16.85 -10.61
C LYS A 187 -30.51 -17.64 -10.28
N GLY A 188 -29.49 -17.59 -11.14
CA GLY A 188 -28.25 -18.34 -10.97
C GLY A 188 -28.54 -19.84 -11.02
N GLY A 189 -28.92 -20.34 -12.19
CA GLY A 189 -29.08 -21.79 -12.37
C GLY A 189 -27.84 -22.53 -11.88
N ASN A 190 -28.04 -23.60 -11.10
CA ASN A 190 -26.98 -24.52 -10.69
C ASN A 190 -26.25 -25.02 -11.96
N GLN A 191 -25.07 -24.49 -12.24
CA GLN A 191 -24.08 -25.14 -13.09
C GLN A 191 -23.24 -26.07 -12.22
#